data_AF-A0A940CN82-F1
#
_entry.id   AF-A0A940CN82-F1
#
_cell.length_a   1.000
_cell.length_b   1.000
_cell.length_c   1.000
_cell.angle_alpha   90.00
_cell.angle_beta   90.00
_cell.angle_gamma   90.00
#
_symmetry.space_group_name_H-M   'P 1'
#
loop_
_entity.id
_entity.type
_entity.pdbx_description
1 polymer ?
#
loop_
_entity_poly.entity_id
_entity_poly.type
_entity_poly.pdbx_seq_one_letter_code
_entity_poly.pdbx_strand_id
1 'polypeptide(L)'
;MELTLIYTIIGFALAGWSVIANDSIQTLGTFIASKQKWFKWYTLATTASFAMVITVSYGWWLYDGDISYGRLTQIPYQKIQWYHAVAPGILLLLTRVGIPVSTTFLVLSAFASTIVLEKMLLKSVVGYGIAAVVAYICWIVISKFINEKFDEITDKRKITFWRNSV
;
A
#
# COMPACT_ATOMS: atom_id res chain seq x y z
N MET A 1 -15.83 30.53 -8.11
CA MET A 1 -14.78 29.66 -7.55
C MET A 1 -13.46 30.08 -8.17
N GLU A 2 -12.44 30.39 -7.36
CA GLU A 2 -11.08 30.65 -7.84
C GLU A 2 -10.58 29.46 -8.68
N LEU A 3 -9.98 29.70 -9.86
CA LEU A 3 -9.46 28.63 -10.73
C LEU A 3 -8.50 27.68 -9.98
N THR A 4 -7.76 28.21 -9.00
CA THR A 4 -6.85 27.47 -8.14
C THR A 4 -7.56 26.45 -7.24
N LEU A 5 -8.77 26.75 -6.76
CA LEU A 5 -9.57 25.82 -5.95
C LEU A 5 -10.00 24.62 -6.79
N ILE A 6 -10.44 24.86 -8.02
CA ILE A 6 -10.86 23.81 -8.95
C ILE A 6 -9.69 22.87 -9.24
N TYR A 7 -8.50 23.40 -9.54
CA TYR A 7 -7.31 22.59 -9.76
C TYR A 7 -6.86 21.82 -8.52
N THR A 8 -7.02 22.40 -7.34
CA THR A 8 -6.71 21.72 -6.07
C THR A 8 -7.62 20.52 -5.85
N ILE A 9 -8.94 20.68 -6.05
CA ILE A 9 -9.91 19.59 -5.89
C ILE A 9 -9.64 18.47 -6.90
N ILE A 10 -9.43 18.81 -8.17
CA ILE A 10 -9.16 17.82 -9.22
C ILE A 10 -7.83 17.11 -8.96
N GLY A 11 -6.77 17.86 -8.64
CA GLY A 11 -5.45 17.29 -8.34
C GLY A 11 -5.49 16.38 -7.12
N PHE A 12 -6.21 16.77 -6.07
CA PHE A 12 -6.42 15.96 -4.88
C PHE A 12 -7.20 14.67 -5.18
N ALA A 13 -8.30 14.76 -5.93
CA ALA A 13 -9.09 13.59 -6.30
C ALA A 13 -8.29 12.61 -7.16
N LEU A 14 -7.54 13.10 -8.14
CA LEU A 14 -6.66 12.26 -8.98
C LEU A 14 -5.53 11.63 -8.18
N ALA A 15 -4.87 12.38 -7.30
CA ALA A 15 -3.83 11.86 -6.42
C ALA A 15 -4.37 10.79 -5.48
N GLY A 16 -5.50 11.05 -4.82
CA GLY A 16 -6.16 10.07 -3.96
C GLY A 16 -6.54 8.79 -4.70
N TRP A 17 -7.21 8.92 -5.86
CA TRP A 17 -7.62 7.75 -6.64
C TRP A 17 -6.44 6.93 -7.15
N SER A 18 -5.42 7.59 -7.70
CA SER A 18 -4.24 6.91 -8.25
C SER A 18 -3.44 6.16 -7.18
N VAL A 19 -3.30 6.75 -5.98
CA VAL A 19 -2.64 6.08 -4.84
C VAL A 19 -3.45 4.88 -4.36
N ILE A 20 -4.76 5.06 -4.15
CA ILE A 20 -5.64 3.97 -3.71
C ILE A 20 -5.63 2.82 -4.72
N ALA A 21 -5.78 3.11 -6.02
CA ALA A 21 -5.85 2.09 -7.06
C ALA A 21 -4.54 1.28 -7.18
N ASN A 22 -3.38 1.93 -7.08
CA ASN A 22 -2.10 1.26 -7.21
C ASN A 22 -1.71 0.47 -5.95
N ASP A 23 -1.82 1.10 -4.78
CA ASP A 23 -1.26 0.53 -3.56
C ASP A 23 -2.18 -0.53 -2.97
N SER A 24 -3.50 -0.42 -3.18
CA SER A 24 -4.46 -1.44 -2.73
C SER A 24 -4.23 -2.79 -3.40
N ILE A 25 -3.92 -2.83 -4.70
CA ILE A 25 -3.68 -4.10 -5.39
C ILE A 25 -2.33 -4.71 -5.01
N GLN A 26 -1.32 -3.88 -4.73
CA GLN A 26 0.00 -4.36 -4.29
C GLN A 26 -0.02 -4.91 -2.86
N THR A 27 -0.86 -4.35 -1.98
CA THR A 27 -0.92 -4.73 -0.56
C THR A 27 -1.99 -5.78 -0.26
N LEU A 28 -3.20 -5.61 -0.79
CA LEU A 28 -4.34 -6.51 -0.55
C LEU A 28 -4.51 -7.56 -1.65
N GLY A 29 -3.83 -7.43 -2.80
CA GLY A 29 -4.03 -8.32 -3.94
C GLY A 29 -3.72 -9.78 -3.62
N THR A 30 -2.63 -10.07 -2.93
CA THR A 30 -2.28 -11.45 -2.50
C THR A 30 -3.25 -11.98 -1.46
N PHE A 31 -3.70 -11.14 -0.52
CA PHE A 31 -4.72 -11.50 0.47
C PHE A 31 -6.06 -11.84 -0.18
N ILE A 32 -6.55 -11.00 -1.09
CA ILE A 32 -7.80 -11.23 -1.81
C ILE A 32 -7.67 -12.46 -2.71
N ALA A 33 -6.60 -12.55 -3.52
CA ALA A 33 -6.39 -13.67 -4.44
C ALA A 33 -6.31 -15.03 -3.72
N SER A 34 -5.69 -15.06 -2.54
CA SER A 34 -5.54 -16.28 -1.73
C SER A 34 -6.78 -16.62 -0.88
N LYS A 35 -7.81 -15.78 -0.81
CA LYS A 35 -9.00 -16.01 0.03
C LYS A 35 -10.34 -15.85 -0.70
N GLN A 36 -10.37 -15.27 -1.90
CA GLN A 36 -11.58 -15.02 -2.71
C GLN A 36 -12.40 -16.28 -3.02
N LYS A 37 -11.76 -17.45 -3.10
CA LYS A 37 -12.46 -18.72 -3.36
C LYS A 37 -13.35 -19.16 -2.19
N TRP A 38 -12.96 -18.79 -0.97
CA TRP A 38 -13.57 -19.29 0.27
C TRP A 38 -14.44 -18.25 0.96
N PHE A 39 -14.11 -16.97 0.81
CA PHE A 39 -14.81 -15.87 1.47
C PHE A 39 -15.39 -14.90 0.46
N LYS A 40 -16.62 -14.44 0.73
CA LYS A 40 -17.26 -13.42 -0.08
C LYS A 40 -16.56 -12.08 0.10
N TRP A 41 -16.66 -11.23 -0.93
CA TRP A 41 -15.93 -9.95 -1.00
C TRP A 41 -16.16 -9.04 0.22
N TYR A 42 -17.37 -9.04 0.80
CA TYR A 42 -17.69 -8.20 1.94
C TYR A 42 -16.92 -8.62 3.21
N THR A 43 -16.66 -9.92 3.42
CA THR A 43 -15.87 -10.39 4.56
C THR A 43 -14.40 -9.98 4.44
N LEU A 44 -13.85 -10.06 3.22
CA LEU A 44 -12.51 -9.58 2.91
C LEU A 44 -12.42 -8.06 3.12
N ALA A 45 -13.42 -7.32 2.64
CA ALA A 45 -13.51 -5.87 2.84
C ALA A 45 -13.61 -5.50 4.33
N THR A 46 -14.46 -6.17 5.12
CA THR A 46 -14.57 -5.92 6.57
C THR A 46 -13.23 -6.15 7.28
N THR A 47 -12.49 -7.19 6.91
CA THR A 47 -11.17 -7.49 7.50
C THR A 47 -10.15 -6.38 7.17
N ALA A 48 -10.11 -5.94 5.91
CA ALA A 48 -9.24 -4.85 5.48
C ALA A 48 -9.61 -3.51 6.16
N SER A 49 -10.91 -3.19 6.22
CA SER A 49 -11.41 -1.99 6.89
C SER A 49 -11.12 -2.01 8.38
N PHE A 50 -11.21 -3.16 9.04
CA PHE A 50 -10.88 -3.29 10.46
C PHE A 50 -9.41 -2.95 10.74
N ALA A 51 -8.48 -3.46 9.92
CA ALA A 51 -7.06 -3.12 10.04
C ALA A 51 -6.80 -1.62 9.79
N MET A 52 -7.51 -1.02 8.82
CA MET A 52 -7.45 0.42 8.57
C MET A 52 -7.93 1.24 9.77
N VAL A 53 -9.08 0.87 10.36
CA VAL A 53 -9.63 1.55 11.56
C VAL A 53 -8.62 1.51 12.70
N ILE A 54 -8.05 0.34 13.00
CA ILE A 54 -7.02 0.21 14.05
C ILE A 54 -5.85 1.15 13.77
N THR A 55 -5.35 1.16 12.54
CA THR A 55 -4.19 1.97 12.15
C THR A 55 -4.47 3.48 12.27
N VAL A 56 -5.64 3.92 11.85
CA VAL A 56 -6.05 5.33 11.95
C VAL A 56 -6.30 5.73 13.40
N SER A 57 -7.00 4.90 14.18
CA SER A 57 -7.27 5.15 15.60
C SER A 57 -5.98 5.18 16.43
N TYR A 58 -5.01 4.32 16.11
CA TYR A 58 -3.70 4.33 16.75
C TYR A 58 -2.93 5.63 16.49
N GLY A 59 -2.91 6.09 15.23
CA GLY A 59 -2.32 7.38 14.87
C GLY A 59 -3.00 8.54 15.60
N TRP A 60 -4.33 8.56 15.59
CA TRP A 60 -5.11 9.59 16.29
C TRP A 60 -4.81 9.67 17.79
N TRP A 61 -4.70 8.52 18.47
CA TRP A 61 -4.51 8.49 19.92
C TRP A 61 -3.11 8.89 20.37
N LEU A 62 -2.07 8.54 19.60
CA LEU A 62 -0.67 8.78 19.99
C LEU A 62 -0.08 10.07 19.45
N TYR A 63 -0.65 10.65 18.40
CA TYR A 63 -0.12 11.84 17.74
C TYR A 63 -1.04 13.05 17.88
N ASP A 64 -1.68 13.21 19.04
CA ASP A 64 -2.54 14.37 19.37
C ASP A 64 -3.63 14.65 18.31
N GLY A 65 -4.22 13.59 17.73
CA GLY A 65 -5.21 13.69 16.66
C GLY A 65 -4.63 13.69 15.24
N ASP A 66 -3.33 13.48 15.05
CA ASP A 66 -2.72 13.40 13.71
C ASP A 66 -2.66 11.97 13.16
N ILE A 67 -3.50 11.69 12.16
CA ILE A 67 -3.56 10.40 11.45
C ILE A 67 -2.29 10.18 10.58
N SER A 68 -1.55 11.25 10.27
CA SER A 68 -0.34 11.18 9.45
C SER A 68 0.93 10.87 10.24
N TYR A 69 0.83 10.61 11.54
CA TYR A 69 1.97 10.26 12.41
C TYR A 69 3.05 11.38 12.44
N GLY A 70 2.65 12.65 12.29
CA GLY A 70 3.57 13.78 12.22
C GLY A 70 4.37 13.85 10.91
N ARG A 71 3.99 13.10 9.86
CA ARG A 71 4.72 13.12 8.57
C ARG A 71 4.40 14.35 7.74
N LEU A 72 3.17 14.86 7.83
CA LEU A 72 2.75 16.05 7.06
C LEU A 72 3.49 17.31 7.52
N THR A 73 3.89 17.41 8.79
CA THR A 73 4.64 18.57 9.32
C THR A 73 6.06 18.67 8.78
N GLN A 74 6.60 17.58 8.21
CA GLN A 74 7.93 17.52 7.62
C GLN A 74 7.95 17.93 6.14
N ILE A 75 6.78 18.08 5.50
CA ILE A 75 6.68 18.40 4.08
C ILE A 75 6.48 19.92 3.94
N PRO A 76 7.40 20.65 3.28
CA PRO A 76 7.25 22.08 3.09
C PRO A 76 6.05 22.35 2.17
N TYR A 77 5.22 23.32 2.55
CA TYR A 77 4.08 23.72 1.75
C TYR A 77 4.53 24.25 0.38
N GLN A 78 3.97 23.70 -0.69
CA GLN A 78 4.18 24.18 -2.05
C GLN A 78 2.85 24.66 -2.65
N LYS A 79 2.91 25.79 -3.37
CA LYS A 79 1.73 26.32 -4.06
C LYS A 79 1.35 25.37 -5.19
N ILE A 80 0.12 24.86 -5.14
CA ILE A 80 -0.42 23.95 -6.15
C ILE A 80 -0.50 24.66 -7.49
N GLN A 81 0.09 24.03 -8.50
CA GLN A 81 0.08 24.45 -9.90
C GLN A 81 -0.57 23.38 -10.76
N TRP A 82 -1.03 23.75 -11.95
CA TRP A 82 -1.71 22.85 -12.89
C TRP A 82 -0.91 21.58 -13.22
N TYR A 83 0.42 21.67 -13.32
CA TYR A 83 1.29 20.54 -13.68
C TYR A 83 1.37 19.47 -12.60
N HIS A 84 1.04 19.79 -11.35
CA HIS A 84 1.03 18.80 -10.26
C HIS A 84 -0.05 17.73 -10.44
N ALA A 85 -1.09 17.99 -11.24
CA ALA A 85 -2.10 17.00 -11.58
C ALA A 85 -1.62 16.00 -12.65
N VAL A 86 -0.56 16.32 -13.40
CA VAL A 86 -0.03 15.49 -14.48
C VAL A 86 0.57 14.20 -13.92
N ALA A 87 1.33 14.26 -12.82
CA ALA A 87 1.94 13.07 -12.21
C ALA A 87 0.89 12.05 -11.72
N PRO A 88 -0.15 12.44 -10.95
CA PRO A 88 -1.30 11.58 -10.65
C PRO A 88 -2.03 11.07 -11.89
N GLY A 89 -2.17 11.89 -12.94
CA GLY A 89 -2.79 11.48 -14.20
C GLY A 89 -2.02 10.36 -14.90
N ILE A 90 -0.70 10.49 -15.01
CA ILE A 90 0.19 9.45 -15.57
C ILE A 90 0.11 8.19 -14.71
N LEU A 91 0.11 8.33 -13.38
CA LEU A 91 -0.02 7.19 -12.47
C LEU A 91 -1.34 6.43 -12.71
N LEU A 92 -2.44 7.15 -12.91
CA LEU A 92 -3.75 6.56 -13.18
C LEU A 92 -3.77 5.79 -14.51
N LEU A 93 -3.08 6.31 -15.55
CA LEU A 93 -2.93 5.60 -16.82
C LEU A 93 -2.07 4.33 -16.67
N LEU A 94 -0.93 4.43 -15.98
CA LEU A 94 -0.03 3.28 -15.76
C LEU A 94 -0.70 2.18 -14.92
N THR A 95 -1.43 2.56 -13.88
CA THR A 95 -2.22 1.62 -13.06
C THR A 95 -3.35 0.98 -13.85
N ARG A 96 -3.96 1.69 -14.81
CA ARG A 96 -4.98 1.11 -15.70
C ARG A 96 -4.40 0.03 -16.63
N VAL A 97 -3.15 0.19 -17.04
CA VAL A 97 -2.40 -0.82 -17.82
C VAL A 97 -1.88 -1.97 -16.93
N GLY A 98 -1.97 -1.82 -15.60
CA GLY A 98 -1.54 -2.84 -14.64
C GLY A 98 -0.04 -2.82 -14.36
N ILE A 99 0.65 -1.73 -14.69
CA ILE A 99 2.07 -1.55 -14.36
C ILE A 99 2.16 -1.09 -12.89
N PRO A 100 2.80 -1.86 -12.00
CA PRO A 100 3.02 -1.42 -10.62
C PRO A 100 4.07 -0.30 -10.61
N VAL A 101 3.70 0.84 -10.02
CA VAL A 101 4.57 2.03 -9.94
C VAL A 101 4.80 2.39 -8.47
N SER A 102 5.95 2.99 -8.14
CA SER A 102 6.15 3.61 -6.83
C SER A 102 5.42 4.96 -6.79
N THR A 103 4.17 4.95 -6.29
CA THR A 103 3.28 6.12 -6.17
C THR A 103 3.97 7.27 -5.45
N THR A 104 4.62 6.96 -4.34
CA THR A 104 5.34 7.91 -3.49
C THR A 104 6.46 8.58 -4.28
N PHE A 105 7.25 7.82 -5.05
CA PHE A 105 8.34 8.37 -5.84
C PHE A 105 7.83 9.29 -6.96
N LEU A 106 6.86 8.82 -7.76
CA LEU A 106 6.34 9.57 -8.90
C LEU A 106 5.63 10.85 -8.44
N VAL A 107 4.78 10.76 -7.42
CA VAL A 107 4.03 11.91 -6.91
C VAL A 107 4.99 12.88 -6.21
N LEU A 108 5.83 12.43 -5.28
CA LEU A 108 6.74 13.34 -4.58
C LEU A 108 7.81 13.95 -5.49
N SER A 109 8.21 13.30 -6.58
CA SER A 109 9.12 13.92 -7.55
C SER A 109 8.55 15.19 -8.19
N ALA A 110 7.22 15.32 -8.24
CA ALA A 110 6.55 16.51 -8.74
C ALA A 110 6.42 17.63 -7.69
N PHE A 111 6.52 17.30 -6.39
CA PHE A 111 6.28 18.23 -5.27
C PHE A 111 7.52 18.54 -4.42
N ALA A 112 8.57 17.71 -4.46
CA ALA A 112 9.71 17.79 -3.55
C ALA A 112 10.97 18.33 -4.23
N SER A 113 11.81 19.04 -3.47
CA SER A 113 13.14 19.44 -3.90
C SER A 113 14.04 18.20 -4.09
N THR A 114 15.01 18.29 -5.01
CA THR A 114 15.93 17.20 -5.36
C THR A 114 16.62 16.57 -4.14
N ILE A 115 16.95 17.37 -3.12
CA ILE A 115 17.61 16.92 -1.89
C ILE A 115 16.69 16.06 -1.01
N VAL A 116 15.41 16.42 -0.89
CA VAL A 116 14.43 15.63 -0.12
C VAL A 116 14.12 14.32 -0.86
N LEU A 117 13.98 14.41 -2.18
CA LEU A 117 13.74 13.26 -3.06
C LEU A 117 14.87 12.22 -2.93
N GLU A 118 16.13 12.65 -2.99
CA GLU A 118 17.29 11.77 -2.86
C GLU A 118 17.31 11.01 -1.52
N LYS A 119 17.08 11.73 -0.40
CA LYS A 119 17.05 11.11 0.94
C LYS A 119 15.91 10.11 1.09
N MET A 120 14.75 10.40 0.50
CA MET A 120 13.62 9.48 0.52
C MET A 120 13.85 8.26 -0.38
N LEU A 121 14.45 8.46 -1.56
CA LEU A 121 14.81 7.37 -2.48
C LEU A 121 15.78 6.40 -1.81
N LEU A 122 16.87 6.91 -1.20
CA LEU A 122 17.85 6.06 -0.52
C LEU A 122 17.21 5.24 0.60
N LYS A 123 16.40 5.88 1.46
CA LYS A 123 15.68 5.16 2.52
C LYS A 123 14.74 4.08 1.96
N SER A 124 14.04 4.40 0.87
CA SER A 124 13.10 3.48 0.23
C SER A 124 13.80 2.26 -0.37
N VAL A 125 14.86 2.48 -1.16
CA VAL A 125 15.66 1.41 -1.79
C VAL A 125 16.28 0.49 -0.73
N VAL A 126 16.87 1.06 0.33
CA VAL A 126 17.43 0.29 1.44
C VAL A 126 16.34 -0.52 2.14
N GLY A 127 15.18 0.08 2.39
CA GLY A 127 14.02 -0.59 2.99
C GLY A 127 13.54 -1.79 2.18
N TYR A 128 13.36 -1.62 0.85
CA TYR A 128 12.97 -2.72 -0.03
C TYR A 128 14.04 -3.81 -0.11
N GLY A 129 15.32 -3.45 -0.15
CA GLY A 129 16.43 -4.39 -0.14
C GLY A 129 16.43 -5.27 1.11
N ILE A 130 16.29 -4.65 2.30
CA ILE A 130 16.22 -5.37 3.58
C ILE A 130 14.98 -6.27 3.61
N ALA A 131 13.81 -5.75 3.21
CA ALA A 131 12.57 -6.52 3.18
C ALA A 131 12.69 -7.77 2.29
N ALA A 132 13.32 -7.64 1.12
CA ALA A 132 13.56 -8.76 0.21
C ALA A 132 14.48 -9.82 0.85
N VAL A 133 15.61 -9.41 1.44
CA VAL A 133 16.55 -10.34 2.10
C VAL A 133 15.86 -11.08 3.25
N VAL A 134 15.13 -10.37 4.10
CA VAL A 134 14.38 -10.98 5.22
C VAL A 134 13.33 -11.94 4.71
N ALA A 135 12.57 -11.57 3.68
CA ALA A 135 11.56 -12.45 3.08
C ALA A 135 12.18 -13.75 2.54
N TYR A 136 13.32 -13.67 1.83
CA TYR A 136 14.03 -14.85 1.35
C TYR A 136 14.56 -15.74 2.49
N ILE A 137 15.12 -15.15 3.54
CA ILE A 137 15.60 -15.89 4.71
C ILE A 137 14.43 -16.60 5.38
N CYS A 138 13.33 -15.89 5.66
CA CYS A 138 12.12 -16.47 6.24
C CYS A 138 11.58 -17.62 5.36
N TRP A 139 11.53 -17.44 4.04
CA TRP A 139 11.11 -18.48 3.12
C TRP A 139 12.01 -19.73 3.18
N ILE A 140 13.33 -19.57 3.19
CA ILE A 140 14.28 -20.69 3.27
C ILE A 140 14.14 -21.42 4.62
N VAL A 141 13.98 -20.69 5.71
CA VAL A 141 13.79 -21.29 7.04
C VAL A 141 12.47 -22.06 7.09
N ILE A 142 11.37 -21.43 6.70
CA ILE A 142 10.05 -22.06 6.73
C ILE A 142 10.00 -23.27 5.80
N SER A 143 10.53 -23.18 4.58
CA SER A 143 10.55 -24.30 3.62
C SER A 143 11.40 -25.49 4.09
N LYS A 144 12.36 -25.29 4.99
CA LYS A 144 13.09 -26.40 5.65
C LYS A 144 12.28 -27.09 6.74
N PHE A 145 11.38 -26.37 7.43
CA PHE A 145 10.56 -26.93 8.52
C PHE A 145 9.18 -27.41 8.05
N ILE A 146 8.61 -26.79 7.02
CA ILE A 146 7.28 -27.09 6.48
C ILE A 146 7.47 -27.56 5.04
N ASN A 147 7.28 -28.86 4.83
CA ASN A 147 7.44 -29.49 3.52
C ASN A 147 6.07 -29.95 2.98
N GLU A 148 5.26 -28.98 2.51
CA GLU A 148 3.90 -29.24 2.01
C GLU A 148 3.84 -30.22 0.82
N LYS A 149 4.98 -30.48 0.16
CA LYS A 149 5.05 -31.43 -0.96
C LYS A 149 5.04 -32.90 -0.53
N PHE A 150 5.42 -33.19 0.72
CA PHE A 150 5.54 -34.57 1.22
C PHE A 150 4.69 -34.85 2.47
N ASP A 151 4.37 -33.84 3.28
CA ASP A 151 3.49 -33.98 4.44
C ASP A 151 2.06 -33.56 4.07
N GLU A 152 1.32 -34.46 3.41
CA GLU A 152 -0.13 -34.33 3.34
C GLU A 152 -0.72 -34.52 4.75
N ILE A 153 -1.32 -33.46 5.28
CA ILE A 153 -2.06 -33.51 6.55
C ILE A 153 -3.22 -34.50 6.37
N THR A 154 -3.10 -35.70 6.90
CA THR A 154 -4.12 -36.77 6.82
C THR A 154 -5.27 -36.58 7.81
N ASP A 155 -5.08 -35.74 8.82
CA ASP A 155 -6.09 -35.45 9.85
C ASP A 155 -7.13 -34.46 9.33
N LYS A 156 -8.36 -34.96 9.11
CA LYS A 156 -9.52 -34.17 8.64
C LYS A 156 -9.78 -32.92 9.51
N ARG A 157 -9.57 -32.97 10.84
CA ARG A 157 -9.77 -31.79 11.69
C ARG A 157 -8.76 -30.68 11.39
N LYS A 158 -7.50 -31.04 11.18
CA LYS A 158 -6.43 -30.10 10.83
C LYS A 158 -6.63 -29.55 9.42
N ILE A 159 -7.10 -30.37 8.47
CA ILE A 159 -7.48 -29.90 7.14
C ILE A 159 -8.59 -28.85 7.25
N THR A 160 -9.70 -29.13 7.94
CA THR A 160 -10.80 -28.17 8.10
C THR A 160 -10.37 -26.87 8.79
N PHE A 161 -9.47 -26.96 9.78
CA PHE A 161 -9.00 -25.80 10.55
C PHE A 161 -7.96 -24.95 9.79
N TRP A 162 -6.97 -25.56 9.13
CA TRP A 162 -5.86 -24.86 8.48
C TRP A 162 -6.13 -24.56 7.00
N ARG A 163 -6.74 -25.50 6.29
CA ARG A 163 -7.20 -25.33 4.90
C ARG A 163 -8.70 -25.09 4.95
N ASN A 164 -9.12 -23.88 5.35
CA ASN A 164 -10.52 -23.39 5.31
C ASN A 164 -11.33 -24.20 4.28
N SER A 165 -12.10 -25.16 4.80
CA SER A 165 -12.51 -26.35 4.06
C SER A 165 -13.20 -26.00 2.75
N VAL A 166 -12.76 -26.65 1.68
CA VAL A 166 -13.63 -26.96 0.54
C VAL A 166 -14.61 -28.05 1.00
#